data_AF-A0A957IBF8-F1
#
_entry.id   AF-A0A957IBF8-F1
#
_cell.length_a   1.000
_cell.length_b   1.000
_cell.length_c   1.000
_cell.angle_alpha   90.00
_cell.angle_beta   90.00
_cell.angle_gamma   90.00
#
_symmetry.space_group_name_H-M   'P 1'
#
loop_
_entity.id
_entity.type
_entity.pdbx_description
1 polymer ?
#
loop_
_entity_poly.entity_id
_entity_poly.type
_entity_poly.pdbx_seq_one_letter_code
_entity_poly.pdbx_strand_id
1 'polypeptide(L)' 'LTAWAAGKFDAERIAKDVKRFEVGSKVERKQLVLPGHTAVLSGEVEEELPGWEIKVGPREAVDIPKFIKQVLV' A
#
# COMPACT_ATOMS: atom_id res chain seq x y z
N LEU A 1 -6.94 11.58 -0.73
CA LEU A 1 -6.28 12.64 0.08
C LEU A 1 -7.07 13.02 1.33
N THR A 2 -8.39 13.25 1.27
CA THR A 2 -9.21 13.64 2.44
C THR A 2 -9.06 12.73 3.65
N ALA A 3 -9.06 11.41 3.46
CA ALA A 3 -8.90 10.46 4.56
C ALA A 3 -7.52 10.55 5.23
N TRP A 4 -6.47 10.78 4.45
CA TRP A 4 -5.11 10.98 4.96
C TRP A 4 -5.02 12.29 5.75
N ALA A 5 -5.50 13.40 5.17
CA ALA A 5 -5.53 14.70 5.85
C ALA A 5 -6.38 14.70 7.13
N ALA A 6 -7.41 13.85 7.20
CA ALA A 6 -8.27 13.69 8.37
C ALA A 6 -7.72 12.68 9.40
N GLY A 7 -6.51 12.11 9.21
CA GLY A 7 -5.94 11.09 10.11
C GLY A 7 -6.74 9.78 10.15
N LYS A 8 -7.51 9.51 9.10
CA LYS A 8 -8.31 8.27 8.94
C LYS A 8 -7.63 7.26 8.02
N PHE A 9 -6.49 7.63 7.43
CA PHE A 9 -5.68 6.80 6.57
C PHE A 9 -4.21 7.01 6.95
N ASP A 10 -3.69 6.09 7.76
CA ASP A 10 -2.36 6.10 8.37
C ASP A 10 -1.77 4.68 8.36
N ALA A 11 -0.48 4.54 8.67
CA ALA A 11 0.23 3.27 8.58
C ALA A 11 -0.35 2.19 9.49
N GLU A 12 -0.69 2.55 10.74
CA GLU A 12 -1.26 1.62 11.73
C GLU A 12 -2.59 1.05 11.23
N ARG A 13 -3.49 1.89 10.70
CA ARG A 13 -4.77 1.45 10.13
C ARG A 13 -4.57 0.51 8.94
N ILE A 14 -3.66 0.85 8.02
CA ILE A 14 -3.35 0.02 6.86
C ILE A 14 -2.87 -1.36 7.32
N ALA A 15 -1.92 -1.40 8.24
CA ALA A 15 -1.37 -2.65 8.75
C ALA A 15 -2.41 -3.49 9.50
N LYS A 16 -3.26 -2.85 10.31
CA LYS A 16 -4.37 -3.48 11.01
C LYS A 16 -5.36 -4.11 10.04
N ASP A 17 -5.70 -3.41 8.96
CA ASP A 17 -6.62 -3.94 7.94
C ASP A 17 -5.99 -5.10 7.16
N VAL A 18 -4.71 -5.04 6.80
CA VAL A 18 -4.00 -6.17 6.14
C VAL A 18 -4.04 -7.44 7.00
N LYS A 19 -3.81 -7.30 8.32
CA LYS A 19 -3.89 -8.41 9.29
C LYS A 19 -5.34 -8.87 9.45
N ARG A 20 -6.30 -7.96 9.60
CA ARG A 20 -7.73 -8.24 9.77
C ARG A 20 -8.34 -8.98 8.58
N PHE A 21 -7.96 -8.63 7.36
CA PHE A 21 -8.46 -9.27 6.14
C PHE A 21 -7.70 -10.55 5.77
N GLU A 22 -6.71 -10.93 6.58
CA GLU A 22 -5.83 -12.08 6.36
C GLU A 22 -5.24 -12.07 4.94
N VAL A 23 -4.82 -10.90 4.45
CA VAL A 23 -4.37 -10.76 3.05
C VAL A 23 -3.16 -11.66 2.79
N GLY A 24 -2.31 -11.84 3.80
CA GLY A 24 -1.11 -12.67 3.70
C GLY A 24 -1.34 -14.16 3.42
N SER A 25 -2.55 -14.69 3.64
CA SER A 25 -2.90 -16.06 3.25
C SER A 25 -3.53 -16.16 1.87
N LYS A 26 -3.89 -15.02 1.26
CA LYS A 26 -4.56 -14.92 -0.04
C LYS A 26 -3.61 -14.57 -1.18
N VAL A 27 -2.39 -14.16 -0.88
CA VAL A 27 -1.39 -13.73 -1.86
C VAL A 27 -0.11 -14.54 -1.72
N GLU A 28 0.47 -14.95 -2.85
CA GLU A 28 1.76 -15.65 -2.88
C GLU A 28 2.93 -14.68 -2.61
N ARG A 29 2.82 -13.45 -3.14
CA ARG A 29 3.78 -12.37 -2.92
C ARG A 29 3.16 -11.33 -1.99
N LYS A 30 3.81 -11.09 -0.86
CA LYS A 30 3.42 -10.05 0.11
C LYS A 30 3.81 -8.67 -0.38
N GLN A 31 3.23 -8.24 -1.49
CA GLN A 31 3.45 -6.93 -2.09
C GLN A 31 2.21 -6.05 -1.87
N LEU A 32 2.40 -4.85 -1.33
CA LEU A 32 1.33 -3.89 -1.12
C LEU A 32 1.64 -2.59 -1.87
N VAL A 33 0.69 -2.13 -2.67
CA VAL A 33 0.84 -0.91 -3.47
C VAL A 33 0.11 0.24 -2.81
N LEU A 34 0.84 1.28 -2.41
CA LEU A 34 0.29 2.52 -1.88
C LEU A 34 -0.01 3.52 -3.00
N PRO A 35 -1.07 4.34 -2.88
CA PRO A 35 -1.30 5.46 -3.79
C PRO A 35 -0.10 6.42 -3.81
N GLY A 36 0.24 6.96 -4.99
CA GLY A 36 1.40 7.85 -5.15
C GLY A 36 1.32 9.13 -4.32
N HIS A 37 0.10 9.56 -3.97
CA HIS A 37 -0.13 10.73 -3.11
C HIS A 37 0.13 10.47 -1.62
N THR A 38 0.19 9.21 -1.20
CA THR A 38 0.44 8.79 0.19
C THR A 38 1.77 8.05 0.31
N ALA A 39 2.68 8.28 -0.63
CA ALA A 39 4.01 7.66 -0.67
C ALA A 39 4.82 7.86 0.62
N VAL A 40 4.59 8.99 1.31
CA VAL A 40 5.26 9.30 2.58
C VAL A 40 5.01 8.26 3.68
N LEU A 41 3.90 7.52 3.61
CA LEU A 41 3.56 6.48 4.57
C LEU A 41 4.32 5.17 4.33
N SER A 42 5.07 5.02 3.23
CA SER A 42 5.63 3.73 2.85
C SER A 42 6.59 3.15 3.88
N GLY A 43 7.44 3.99 4.49
CA GLY A 43 8.39 3.55 5.52
C GLY A 43 7.68 3.07 6.79
N GLU A 44 6.72 3.85 7.27
CA GLU A 44 5.92 3.48 8.46
C GLU A 44 5.11 2.20 8.21
N VAL A 45 4.52 2.04 7.01
CA VAL A 45 3.77 0.82 6.65
C VAL A 45 4.69 -0.41 6.57
N GLU A 46 5.91 -0.26 6.07
CA GLU A 46 6.89 -1.35 5.99
C GLU A 46 7.38 -1.79 7.37
N GLU A 47 7.53 -0.85 8.31
CA GLU A 47 7.84 -1.15 9.72
C GLU A 47 6.70 -1.92 10.40
N GLU A 48 5.45 -1.53 10.18
CA GLU A 48 4.26 -2.16 10.76
C GLU A 48 3.92 -3.54 10.16
N LEU A 49 4.37 -3.78 8.92
CA LEU A 49 4.18 -5.00 8.16
C LEU A 49 5.53 -5.62 7.75
N PRO A 50 6.32 -6.13 8.71
CA PRO A 50 7.62 -6.71 8.41
C PRO A 50 7.48 -7.89 7.44
N GLY A 51 8.30 -7.88 6.39
CA GLY A 51 8.28 -8.89 5.32
C GLY A 51 7.22 -8.66 4.24
N TRP A 52 6.53 -7.52 4.25
CA TRP A 52 5.79 -7.02 3.09
C TRP A 52 6.66 -6.03 2.32
N GLU A 53 6.66 -6.14 1.00
CA GLU A 53 7.29 -5.18 0.11
C GLU A 53 6.28 -4.09 -0.24
N ILE A 54 6.56 -2.85 0.19
CA ILE A 54 5.68 -1.71 -0.05
C ILE A 54 6.13 -0.97 -1.32
N LYS A 55 5.27 -0.96 -2.34
CA LYS A 55 5.51 -0.20 -3.57
C LYS A 55 4.66 1.05 -3.63
N VAL A 56 5.20 2.12 -4.21
CA VAL A 56 4.46 3.35 -4.46
C VAL A 56 3.89 3.27 -5.89
N GLY A 57 2.57 3.24 -5.98
CA GLY A 57 1.82 3.27 -7.22
C GLY A 57 1.67 4.68 -7.81
N PRO A 58 0.91 4.81 -8.90
CA PRO A 58 0.69 6.10 -9.54
C PRO A 58 -0.16 7.04 -8.66
N ARG A 59 -0.09 8.33 -8.99
CA ARG A 59 -0.94 9.37 -8.37
C ARG A 59 -2.40 9.24 -8.80
N GLU A 60 -2.62 8.94 -10.07
CA GLU A 60 -3.93 8.76 -10.67
C GLU A 60 -4.21 7.28 -10.97
N ALA A 61 -5.44 6.83 -10.71
CA ALA A 61 -5.82 5.43 -10.92
C ALA A 61 -5.77 5.01 -12.40
N VAL A 62 -5.91 5.96 -13.33
CA VAL A 62 -5.85 5.71 -14.78
C VAL A 62 -4.51 5.12 -15.23
N ASP A 63 -3.43 5.36 -14.46
CA ASP A 63 -2.09 4.90 -14.77
C ASP A 63 -1.77 3.51 -14.18
N ILE A 64 -2.68 2.89 -13.42
CA ILE A 64 -2.48 1.56 -12.82
C ILE A 64 -2.12 0.49 -13.87
N PRO A 65 -2.79 0.40 -15.04
CA PRO A 65 -2.44 -0.59 -16.06
C PRO A 65 -1.01 -0.45 -16.58
N LYS A 66 -0.50 0.79 -16.65
CA LYS A 66 0.89 1.08 -17.06
C LYS A 66 1.87 0.72 -15.94
N PHE A 67 1.55 1.09 -14.71
CA PHE A 67 2.36 0.76 -13.52
C PHE A 67 2.56 -0.75 -13.38
N ILE A 68 1.51 -1.55 -13.51
CA ILE A 68 1.59 -3.00 -13.39
C ILE A 68 2.62 -3.56 -14.38
N LYS A 69 2.56 -3.16 -15.65
CA LYS A 69 3.46 -3.64 -16.71
C LYS A 69 4.92 -3.24 -16.53
N GLN A 70 5.18 -2.12 -15.85
CA GLN A 70 6.53 -1.54 -15.74
C GLN A 70 7.22 -1.85 -14.41
N VAL A 71 6.46 -2.10 -13.35
CA VAL A 71 6.98 -2.14 -11.97
C VAL A 71 6.61 -3.43 -11.22
N LEU A 72 5.52 -4.11 -11.60
CA LEU A 72 5.04 -5.32 -10.92
C LEU A 72 5.21 -6.61 -11.72
N VAL A 73 5.50 -6.50 -13.02
CA VAL A 73 5.91 -7.62 -13.91
C VAL A 73 7.44 -7.71 -13.88
#